data_AF-A0A1J9PHS0-F1
#
_entry.id   AF-A0A1J9PHS0-F1
#
_cell.length_a   1.000
_cell.length_b   1.000
_cell.length_c   1.000
_cell.angle_alpha   90.00
_cell.angle_beta   90.00
_cell.angle_gamma   90.00
#
_symmetry.space_group_name_H-M   'P 1'
#
loop_
_entity.id
_entity.type
_entity.pdbx_description
1 polymer ?
#
loop_
_entity_poly.entity_id
_entity_poly.type
_entity_poly.pdbx_seq_one_letter_code
_entity_poly.pdbx_strand_id
1 'polypeptide(L)' 'MPLVVPNVSNDDKADWSAKLLGKKLTDSTSDNMSFAKKDLPPAHRVVQPGTAVTLDFKPDR' A
#
# COMPACT_ATOMS: atom_id res chain seq x y z
N MET A 1 -6.87 -23.13 10.75
CA MET A 1 -5.87 -23.06 9.66
C MET A 1 -4.71 -22.23 10.18
N PRO A 2 -3.44 -22.68 10.07
CA PRO A 2 -2.32 -21.85 10.48
C PRO A 2 -2.28 -20.62 9.57
N LEU A 3 -2.23 -19.43 10.17
CA LEU A 3 -2.04 -18.18 9.44
C LEU A 3 -0.61 -18.20 8.90
N VAL A 4 -0.46 -18.32 7.58
CA VAL A 4 0.85 -18.20 6.93
C VAL A 4 1.26 -16.74 7.03
N VAL A 5 2.10 -16.44 8.01
CA VAL A 5 2.74 -15.13 8.16
C VAL A 5 3.80 -15.03 7.07
N PRO A 6 3.73 -14.03 6.15
CA PRO A 6 4.76 -13.86 5.14
C PRO A 6 6.12 -13.67 5.80
N ASN A 7 7.11 -14.41 5.33
CA ASN A 7 8.50 -14.24 5.73
C ASN A 7 8.90 -12.78 5.44
N VAL A 8 9.13 -12.00 6.50
CA VAL A 8 9.51 -10.59 6.41
C VAL A 8 11.02 -10.52 6.11
N SER A 9 11.38 -10.83 4.87
CA SER A 9 12.61 -10.33 4.28
C SER A 9 12.53 -8.80 4.21
N ASN A 10 13.67 -8.09 4.35
CA ASN A 10 13.85 -6.63 4.22
C ASN A 10 13.41 -6.12 2.83
N ASP A 11 12.13 -6.25 2.53
CA ASP A 11 11.53 -6.03 1.23
C ASP A 11 10.40 -5.05 1.50
N ASP A 12 10.57 -3.78 1.11
CA ASP A 12 9.62 -2.69 1.39
C ASP A 12 8.17 -3.06 1.01
N LYS A 13 8.03 -3.96 0.04
CA LYS A 13 6.76 -4.53 -0.39
C LYS A 13 6.01 -5.27 0.73
N ALA A 14 6.70 -6.03 1.57
CA ALA A 14 6.10 -6.77 2.68
C ALA A 14 5.54 -5.79 3.74
N ASP A 15 6.30 -4.75 4.06
CA ASP A 15 5.90 -3.72 5.01
C ASP A 15 4.67 -2.95 4.53
N TRP A 16 4.64 -2.56 3.25
CA TRP A 16 3.47 -1.91 2.66
C TRP A 16 2.26 -2.83 2.60
N SER A 17 2.46 -4.12 2.34
CA SER A 17 1.37 -5.10 2.35
C SER A 17 0.72 -5.22 3.73
N ALA A 18 1.53 -5.25 4.80
CA ALA A 18 1.03 -5.30 6.17
C ALA A 18 0.29 -4.00 6.57
N LYS A 19 0.73 -2.84 6.05
CA LYS A 19 0.11 -1.54 6.35
C LYS A 19 -1.22 -1.33 5.62
N LEU A 20 -1.34 -1.78 4.37
CA LEU A 20 -2.44 -1.40 3.48
C LEU A 20 -3.52 -2.48 3.33
N LEU A 21 -3.14 -3.76 3.35
CA LEU A 21 -4.09 -4.84 3.07
C LEU A 21 -5.22 -4.87 4.12
N GLY A 22 -6.47 -4.89 3.63
CA GLY A 22 -7.67 -4.91 4.46
C GLY A 22 -8.08 -3.55 5.05
N LYS A 23 -7.28 -2.49 4.86
CA LYS A 23 -7.62 -1.14 5.34
C LYS A 23 -8.29 -0.28 4.28
N LYS A 24 -9.16 0.63 4.71
CA LYS A 24 -9.80 1.63 3.85
C LYS A 24 -8.92 2.86 3.70
N LEU A 25 -8.69 3.31 2.46
CA LEU A 25 -7.98 4.56 2.22
C LEU A 25 -8.87 5.78 2.56
N THR A 26 -8.38 6.71 3.37
CA THR A 26 -9.07 7.95 3.76
C THR A 26 -8.18 9.17 3.49
N ASP A 27 -8.74 10.38 3.50
CA ASP A 27 -7.95 11.59 3.23
C ASP A 27 -7.11 12.07 4.42
N SER A 28 -7.47 11.74 5.67
CA SER A 28 -6.85 12.39 6.84
C SER A 28 -6.62 11.53 8.07
N THR A 29 -7.27 10.37 8.21
CA THR A 29 -7.23 9.61 9.47
C THR A 29 -6.68 8.19 9.23
N SER A 30 -5.65 7.85 9.99
CA SER A 30 -5.05 6.52 10.03
C SER A 30 -5.45 5.83 11.33
N ASP A 31 -6.28 4.79 11.21
CA ASP A 31 -6.74 3.97 12.32
C ASP A 31 -6.35 2.50 12.08
N ASN A 32 -6.91 1.60 12.89
CA ASN A 32 -6.72 0.17 12.67
C ASN A 32 -7.34 -0.30 11.34
N MET A 33 -8.49 0.26 10.97
CA MET A 33 -9.24 -0.11 9.75
C MET A 33 -9.05 0.87 8.59
N SER A 34 -8.30 1.95 8.78
CA SER A 34 -8.16 3.03 7.82
C SER A 34 -6.68 3.42 7.64
N PHE A 35 -6.35 3.94 6.46
CA PHE A 35 -5.02 4.46 6.15
C PHE A 35 -5.17 5.83 5.48
N ALA A 36 -4.51 6.86 5.99
CA ALA A 36 -4.59 8.21 5.44
C ALA A 36 -3.69 8.38 4.22
N LYS A 37 -4.17 9.08 3.20
CA LYS A 37 -3.36 9.45 2.02
C LYS A 37 -2.17 10.35 2.38
N LYS A 38 -2.25 11.09 3.49
CA LYS A 38 -1.15 11.92 4.00
C LYS A 38 0.07 11.11 4.39
N ASP A 39 -0.11 9.83 4.71
CA ASP A 39 0.96 8.92 5.12
C ASP A 39 1.56 8.15 3.92
N LEU A 40 1.10 8.45 2.70
CA LEU A 40 1.71 7.91 1.48
C LEU A 40 2.98 8.70 1.12
N PRO A 41 3.96 8.07 0.44
CA PRO A 41 5.14 8.75 -0.06
C PRO A 41 4.77 9.94 -0.96
N PRO A 42 5.59 10.99 -1.05
CA PRO A 42 5.25 12.19 -1.83
C PRO A 42 4.98 11.89 -3.30
N ALA A 43 5.71 10.94 -3.89
CA ALA A 43 5.46 10.42 -5.23
C ALA A 43 4.74 9.08 -5.12
N HIS A 44 3.42 9.09 -5.29
CA HIS A 44 2.59 7.89 -5.28
C HIS A 44 1.41 8.02 -6.26
N ARG A 45 0.74 6.90 -6.55
CA ARG A 45 -0.50 6.89 -7.32
C ARG A 45 -1.49 5.89 -6.73
N VAL A 46 -2.72 6.35 -6.47
CA VAL A 46 -3.85 5.48 -6.09
C VAL A 46 -4.60 5.12 -7.36
N VAL A 47 -4.68 3.82 -7.68
CA VAL A 47 -5.29 3.33 -8.92
C VAL A 47 -6.44 2.39 -8.56
N GLN A 48 -7.57 2.51 -9.26
CA GLN A 48 -8.69 1.60 -9.08
C GLN A 48 -8.45 0.27 -9.81
N PRO A 49 -8.97 -0.85 -9.25
CA PRO A 49 -8.90 -2.15 -9.94
C PRO A 49 -9.44 -2.08 -11.37
N GLY A 50 -8.75 -2.69 -12.32
CA GLY A 50 -9.17 -2.74 -13.73
C GLY A 50 -8.86 -1.48 -14.56
N THR A 51 -8.27 -0.45 -13.96
CA THR A 51 -7.85 0.75 -14.72
C THR A 51 -6.57 0.44 -15.50
N ALA A 52 -6.54 0.81 -16.78
CA ALA A 52 -5.32 0.70 -17.59
C ALA A 52 -4.25 1.67 -17.07
N VAL A 53 -3.03 1.18 -16.87
CA VAL A 53 -1.90 1.96 -16.40
C VAL A 53 -0.71 1.82 -17.34
N THR A 54 0.10 2.86 -17.41
CA THR A 54 1.40 2.84 -18.08
C THR A 54 2.37 1.91 -17.34
N LEU A 55 3.20 1.19 -18.10
CA LEU A 55 4.26 0.30 -17.58
C LEU A 55 5.62 1.02 -17.51
N ASP A 56 5.60 2.34 -17.40
CA ASP A 56 6.80 3.18 -17.29
C ASP A 56 7.45 3.03 -15.91
N PHE A 57 8.77 2.85 -15.89
CA PHE A 57 9.53 2.84 -14.64
C PHE A 57 9.87 4.26 -14.22
N LYS A 58 9.48 4.64 -13.00
CA LYS A 58 9.81 5.90 -12.35
C LYS A 58 10.43 5.57 -10.99
N PRO A 59 11.77 5.72 -10.82
CA PRO A 59 12.47 5.31 -9.61
C PRO A 59 11.94 5.96 -8.33
N ASP A 60 11.45 7.20 -8.43
CA ASP A 60 10.96 7.96 -7.28
C ASP A 60 9.51 7.61 -6.88
N ARG A 61 8.81 6.71 -7.61
CA ARG A 61 7.38 6.36 -7.41
C ARG A 61 7.18 4.96 -6.87
#